data_AF-A0A4U5LQK8-F1
#
_entry.id   AF-A0A4U5LQK8-F1
#
_cell.length_a   1.000
_cell.length_b   1.000
_cell.length_c   1.000
_cell.angle_alpha   90.00
_cell.angle_beta   90.00
_cell.angle_gamma   90.00
#
_symmetry.space_group_name_H-M   'P 1'
#
loop_
_entity.id
_entity.type
_entity.pdbx_description
1 polymer ?
#
loop_
_entity_poly.entity_id
_entity_poly.type
_entity_poly.pdbx_seq_one_letter_code
_entity_poly.pdbx_strand_id
1 'polypeptide(L)'
;MAAELQANTKPSTSSKRPIFSALEKVFRPAYITTRSQAFLITGGLPNDLPKFEATLDALSRKHIYVNTIIMGDTNLPGQAPYTDPSFEKLSELTYISGGGVYQMPSYDMLDTFLVTDVGTLFDNYYISSKLVKNCSSATEYIQVNSHSTLLTFDLFAKQAAVTIHDPLGAPHLAVKSAHTKTNALYLIQNKGNDNKTLVPGLWTVTVNNNVENPGACLINVRGVDKKYVYVAYSQDLMTDNGLHSDATSLAPKPLISNAVVVKSTFGTAQYVQIYGGQDRKLLFASPLVQRLRCQYQFISTESFWCARGLNFFVVIDGIDELGFPYRRQVVGHCIDTNVRLIEEA
;
A
#
# COMPACT_ATOMS: atom_id res chain seq x y z
N MET A 1 -22.37 -13.96 -13.32
CA MET A 1 -21.46 -12.82 -13.58
C MET A 1 -20.96 -12.80 -15.04
N ALA A 2 -21.74 -13.32 -16.01
CA ALA A 2 -21.35 -13.43 -17.42
C ALA A 2 -22.22 -12.59 -18.37
N ALA A 3 -23.16 -11.79 -17.84
CA ALA A 3 -24.18 -11.10 -18.63
C ALA A 3 -23.99 -9.57 -18.74
N GLU A 4 -22.98 -8.98 -18.09
CA GLU A 4 -22.76 -7.51 -18.09
C GLU A 4 -21.44 -7.05 -18.72
N LEU A 5 -20.64 -7.95 -19.28
CA LEU A 5 -19.62 -7.55 -20.27
C LEU A 5 -20.30 -7.47 -21.64
N GLN A 6 -21.27 -6.55 -21.80
CA GLN A 6 -21.62 -6.11 -23.15
C GLN A 6 -20.34 -5.54 -23.74
N ALA A 7 -19.85 -6.20 -24.78
CA ALA A 7 -18.66 -5.80 -25.53
C ALA A 7 -18.76 -4.30 -25.82
N ASN A 8 -17.84 -3.53 -25.26
CA ASN A 8 -17.70 -2.12 -25.58
C ASN A 8 -17.41 -2.04 -27.09
N THR A 9 -18.45 -1.77 -27.90
CA THR A 9 -18.42 -1.82 -29.37
C THR A 9 -17.63 -0.67 -30.01
N LYS A 10 -16.92 0.11 -29.20
CA LYS A 10 -15.96 1.12 -29.65
C LYS A 10 -14.60 0.85 -29.00
N PRO A 11 -13.66 0.17 -29.68
CA PRO A 11 -12.27 0.20 -29.24
C PRO A 11 -11.82 1.66 -29.22
N SER A 12 -11.59 2.20 -28.03
CA SER A 12 -11.02 3.54 -27.87
C SER A 12 -9.64 3.55 -28.50
N THR A 13 -9.47 4.31 -29.57
CA THR A 13 -8.17 4.60 -30.21
C THR A 13 -7.32 5.57 -29.38
N SER A 14 -7.90 6.19 -28.34
CA SER A 14 -7.19 7.07 -27.42
C SER A 14 -6.36 6.27 -26.42
N SER A 15 -5.07 6.62 -26.33
CA SER A 15 -4.14 6.17 -25.28
C SER A 15 -4.36 6.88 -23.93
N LYS A 16 -5.31 7.83 -23.87
CA LYS A 16 -5.66 8.59 -22.68
C LYS A 16 -7.14 8.37 -22.29
N ARG A 17 -7.44 8.28 -20.99
CA ARG A 17 -8.75 7.89 -20.44
C ARG A 17 -9.09 8.67 -19.15
N PRO A 18 -10.38 8.92 -18.85
CA PRO A 18 -10.79 9.57 -17.60
C PRO A 18 -10.80 8.56 -16.44
N ILE A 19 -9.60 8.14 -16.00
CA ILE A 19 -9.43 7.05 -15.03
C ILE A 19 -9.82 7.49 -13.63
N PHE A 20 -9.41 8.68 -13.20
CA PHE A 20 -9.65 9.14 -11.83
C PHE A 20 -11.14 9.36 -11.57
N SER A 21 -11.85 9.92 -12.54
CA SER A 21 -13.31 10.06 -12.51
C SER A 21 -14.03 8.70 -12.42
N ALA A 22 -13.49 7.65 -13.07
CA ALA A 22 -14.06 6.31 -12.99
C ALA A 22 -13.82 5.69 -11.61
N LEU A 23 -12.61 5.79 -11.07
CA LEU A 23 -12.28 5.30 -9.73
C LEU A 23 -13.11 6.00 -8.64
N GLU A 24 -13.19 7.33 -8.70
CA GLU A 24 -14.02 8.13 -7.80
C GLU A 24 -15.48 7.64 -7.78
N LYS A 25 -16.06 7.36 -8.96
CA LYS A 25 -17.42 6.81 -9.07
C LYS A 25 -17.56 5.41 -8.50
N VAL A 26 -16.55 4.55 -8.64
CA VAL A 26 -16.56 3.18 -8.11
C VAL A 26 -16.40 3.16 -6.59
N PHE A 27 -15.66 4.10 -6.00
CA PHE A 27 -15.39 4.10 -4.56
C PHE A 27 -16.53 4.70 -3.73
N ARG A 28 -17.35 5.58 -4.31
CA ARG A 28 -18.44 6.29 -3.61
C ARG A 28 -19.54 5.37 -3.05
N PRO A 29 -20.13 4.41 -3.79
CA PRO A 29 -21.33 3.69 -3.37
C PRO A 29 -21.20 3.00 -2.00
N ALA A 30 -22.22 3.10 -1.15
CA ALA A 30 -22.18 2.62 0.23
C ALA A 30 -21.92 1.11 0.38
N TYR A 31 -22.25 0.30 -0.62
CA TYR A 31 -22.04 -1.16 -0.60
C TYR A 31 -20.56 -1.56 -0.74
N ILE A 32 -19.68 -0.66 -1.19
CA ILE A 32 -18.23 -0.92 -1.18
C ILE A 32 -17.72 -0.82 0.25
N THR A 33 -17.29 -1.96 0.77
CA THR A 33 -16.78 -2.11 2.14
C THR A 33 -15.38 -1.54 2.27
N THR A 34 -15.02 -1.15 3.50
CA THR A 34 -13.67 -0.66 3.81
C THR A 34 -12.62 -1.73 3.55
N ARG A 35 -11.41 -1.34 3.12
CA ARG A 35 -10.29 -2.25 2.84
C ARG A 35 -10.52 -3.23 1.69
N SER A 36 -11.44 -2.89 0.78
CA SER A 36 -11.63 -3.62 -0.47
C SER A 36 -10.38 -3.53 -1.37
N GLN A 37 -10.15 -4.59 -2.15
CA GLN A 37 -9.16 -4.60 -3.23
C GLN A 37 -9.86 -4.18 -4.53
N ALA A 38 -9.37 -3.13 -5.18
CA ALA A 38 -9.82 -2.67 -6.48
C ALA A 38 -8.76 -2.98 -7.54
N PHE A 39 -9.18 -3.61 -8.63
CA PHE A 39 -8.31 -3.92 -9.77
C PHE A 39 -8.66 -3.01 -10.93
N LEU A 40 -7.79 -2.05 -11.25
CA LEU A 40 -7.93 -1.17 -12.39
C LEU A 40 -7.24 -1.81 -13.60
N ILE A 41 -8.00 -2.33 -14.55
CA ILE A 41 -7.45 -2.84 -15.82
C ILE A 41 -7.60 -1.76 -16.89
N THR A 42 -6.48 -1.31 -17.48
CA THR A 42 -6.48 -0.20 -18.44
C THR A 42 -5.51 -0.43 -19.61
N GLY A 43 -5.93 0.04 -20.79
CA GLY A 43 -5.07 0.20 -21.97
C GLY A 43 -4.75 1.66 -22.27
N GLY A 44 -4.85 2.56 -21.28
CA GLY A 44 -4.59 3.99 -21.41
C GLY A 44 -4.13 4.64 -20.10
N LEU A 45 -3.54 5.83 -20.21
CA LEU A 45 -3.11 6.66 -19.08
C LEU A 45 -4.19 7.71 -18.71
N PRO A 46 -4.22 8.26 -17.48
CA PRO A 46 -5.23 9.24 -17.10
C PRO A 46 -5.10 10.54 -17.93
N ASN A 47 -6.23 11.16 -18.30
CA ASN A 47 -6.27 12.55 -18.80
C ASN A 47 -6.93 13.53 -17.83
N ASP A 48 -7.53 13.03 -16.77
CA ASP A 48 -8.31 13.79 -15.80
C ASP A 48 -7.52 14.06 -14.52
N LEU A 49 -6.24 14.45 -14.64
CA LEU A 49 -5.35 14.72 -13.50
C LEU A 49 -5.93 15.66 -12.43
N PRO A 50 -6.74 16.69 -12.75
CA PRO A 50 -7.40 17.52 -11.74
C PRO A 50 -8.32 16.75 -10.78
N LYS A 51 -8.72 15.51 -11.10
CA LYS A 51 -9.55 14.64 -10.24
C LYS A 51 -8.73 13.77 -9.28
N PHE A 52 -7.41 13.86 -9.31
CA PHE A 52 -6.52 13.06 -8.48
C PHE A 52 -6.84 13.21 -6.97
N GLU A 53 -6.93 14.43 -6.45
CA GLU A 53 -7.20 14.67 -5.02
C GLU A 53 -8.59 14.16 -4.59
N ALA A 54 -9.63 14.41 -5.40
CA ALA A 54 -10.97 13.89 -5.11
C ALA A 54 -11.01 12.34 -5.11
N THR A 55 -10.17 11.71 -5.93
CA THR A 55 -10.03 10.24 -5.95
C THR A 55 -9.32 9.74 -4.71
N LEU A 56 -8.27 10.43 -4.25
CA LEU A 56 -7.59 10.14 -2.98
C LEU A 56 -8.56 10.27 -1.80
N ASP A 57 -9.32 11.35 -1.72
CA ASP A 57 -10.34 11.54 -0.67
C ASP A 57 -11.33 10.36 -0.61
N ALA A 58 -11.86 9.94 -1.77
CA ALA A 58 -12.79 8.83 -1.86
C ALA A 58 -12.15 7.51 -1.43
N LEU A 59 -10.91 7.26 -1.86
CA LEU A 59 -10.13 6.09 -1.51
C LEU A 59 -9.86 6.02 0.00
N SER A 60 -9.43 7.11 0.61
CA SER A 60 -8.97 7.17 1.99
C SER A 60 -10.09 7.07 3.01
N ARG A 61 -11.30 7.53 2.66
CA ARG A 61 -12.49 7.30 3.49
C ARG A 61 -12.82 5.82 3.67
N LYS A 62 -12.42 4.98 2.72
CA LYS A 62 -12.68 3.54 2.74
C LYS A 62 -11.43 2.68 2.85
N HIS A 63 -10.23 3.25 2.82
CA HIS A 63 -8.96 2.50 2.78
C HIS A 63 -8.93 1.47 1.64
N ILE A 64 -9.39 1.85 0.44
CA ILE A 64 -9.39 0.93 -0.70
C ILE A 64 -7.97 0.79 -1.25
N TYR A 65 -7.54 -0.44 -1.48
CA TYR A 65 -6.27 -0.75 -2.15
C TYR A 65 -6.51 -0.78 -3.66
N VAL A 66 -5.69 -0.08 -4.45
CA VAL A 66 -5.85 0.02 -5.91
C VAL A 66 -4.67 -0.63 -6.60
N ASN A 67 -4.89 -1.80 -7.18
CA ASN A 67 -3.93 -2.51 -8.00
C ASN A 67 -4.14 -2.11 -9.46
N THR A 68 -3.14 -1.44 -10.05
CA THR A 68 -3.22 -0.91 -11.41
C THR A 68 -2.58 -1.89 -12.38
N ILE A 69 -3.35 -2.34 -13.36
CA ILE A 69 -2.96 -3.30 -14.38
C ILE A 69 -3.04 -2.61 -15.74
N ILE A 70 -1.89 -2.43 -16.37
CA ILE A 70 -1.71 -1.80 -17.67
C ILE A 70 -1.45 -2.91 -18.70
N MET A 71 -2.24 -2.96 -19.76
CA MET A 71 -2.01 -3.92 -20.84
C MET A 71 -0.86 -3.45 -21.73
N GLY A 72 0.10 -4.34 -21.99
CA GLY A 72 1.35 -4.10 -22.71
C GLY A 72 2.54 -3.84 -21.78
N ASP A 73 3.65 -4.57 -21.99
CA ASP A 73 4.84 -4.53 -21.13
C ASP A 73 6.11 -3.97 -21.81
N THR A 74 5.98 -3.54 -23.06
CA THR A 74 7.13 -3.00 -23.81
C THR A 74 7.31 -1.51 -23.56
N ASN A 75 6.21 -0.76 -23.58
CA ASN A 75 6.13 0.68 -23.29
C ASN A 75 4.77 0.99 -22.65
N LEU A 76 4.64 2.18 -22.06
CA LEU A 76 3.35 2.65 -21.56
C LEU A 76 2.37 2.91 -22.72
N PRO A 77 1.04 2.94 -22.45
CA PRO A 77 0.04 3.25 -23.46
C PRO A 77 0.35 4.51 -24.25
N GLY A 78 0.27 4.42 -25.57
CA GLY A 78 0.62 5.52 -26.48
C GLY A 78 2.12 5.78 -26.62
N GLN A 79 2.98 4.82 -26.26
CA GLN A 79 4.45 4.96 -26.29
C GLN A 79 4.97 6.08 -25.37
N ALA A 80 4.21 6.39 -24.31
CA ALA A 80 4.61 7.40 -23.34
C ALA A 80 5.87 6.96 -22.55
N PRO A 81 6.76 7.89 -22.17
CA PRO A 81 7.87 7.59 -21.29
C PRO A 81 7.38 7.32 -19.85
N TYR A 82 8.15 6.57 -19.06
CA TYR A 82 7.83 6.32 -17.64
C TYR A 82 7.93 7.56 -16.73
N THR A 83 8.32 8.70 -17.32
CA THR A 83 8.29 10.04 -16.72
C THR A 83 7.07 10.86 -17.14
N ASP A 84 6.11 10.29 -17.90
CA ASP A 84 4.86 10.98 -18.26
C ASP A 84 4.08 11.33 -16.97
N PRO A 85 3.69 12.60 -16.75
CA PRO A 85 2.99 13.03 -15.54
C PRO A 85 1.70 12.25 -15.24
N SER A 86 1.05 11.75 -16.29
CA SER A 86 -0.16 10.93 -16.17
C SER A 86 0.15 9.57 -15.54
N PHE A 87 1.28 8.97 -15.93
CA PHE A 87 1.73 7.72 -15.35
C PHE A 87 2.32 7.94 -13.95
N GLU A 88 3.04 9.04 -13.72
CA GLU A 88 3.51 9.39 -12.38
C GLU A 88 2.33 9.55 -11.41
N LYS A 89 1.25 10.25 -11.81
CA LYS A 89 0.06 10.37 -10.95
C LYS A 89 -0.70 9.06 -10.77
N LEU A 90 -0.77 8.21 -11.79
CA LEU A 90 -1.40 6.89 -11.66
C LEU A 90 -0.60 5.97 -10.72
N SER A 91 0.73 5.96 -10.85
CA SER A 91 1.62 5.18 -9.98
C SER A 91 1.63 5.75 -8.55
N GLU A 92 1.56 7.07 -8.38
CA GLU A 92 1.40 7.72 -7.09
C GLU A 92 0.07 7.34 -6.41
N LEU A 93 -1.07 7.36 -7.12
CA LEU A 93 -2.36 6.92 -6.57
C LEU A 93 -2.28 5.47 -6.10
N THR A 94 -1.72 4.60 -6.95
CA THR A 94 -1.56 3.18 -6.67
C THR A 94 -0.68 2.99 -5.43
N TYR A 95 0.44 3.70 -5.37
CA TYR A 95 1.36 3.69 -4.24
C TYR A 95 0.72 4.14 -2.92
N ILE A 96 0.00 5.27 -2.93
CA ILE A 96 -0.70 5.80 -1.76
C ILE A 96 -1.86 4.88 -1.36
N SER A 97 -2.46 4.14 -2.30
CA SER A 97 -3.45 3.13 -1.93
C SER A 97 -2.85 1.90 -1.25
N GLY A 98 -1.53 1.72 -1.33
CA GLY A 98 -0.83 0.49 -0.98
C GLY A 98 -0.83 -0.58 -2.08
N GLY A 99 -1.55 -0.40 -3.19
CA GLY A 99 -1.55 -1.38 -4.28
C GLY A 99 -0.26 -1.44 -5.10
N GLY A 100 -0.22 -2.37 -6.06
CA GLY A 100 0.89 -2.53 -7.01
C GLY A 100 0.56 -2.02 -8.41
N VAL A 101 1.60 -1.66 -9.17
CA VAL A 101 1.51 -1.31 -10.59
C VAL A 101 2.04 -2.47 -11.41
N TYR A 102 1.26 -2.93 -12.37
CA TYR A 102 1.52 -4.12 -13.16
C TYR A 102 1.38 -3.83 -14.64
N GLN A 103 2.34 -4.23 -15.46
CA GLN A 103 2.22 -4.27 -16.91
C GLN A 103 2.22 -5.71 -17.41
N MET A 104 1.18 -6.05 -18.15
CA MET A 104 0.93 -7.42 -18.58
C MET A 104 1.03 -7.53 -20.11
N PRO A 105 1.90 -8.39 -20.67
CA PRO A 105 2.09 -8.50 -22.11
C PRO A 105 0.85 -9.05 -22.84
N SER A 106 0.07 -9.91 -22.19
CA SER A 106 -1.11 -10.58 -22.73
C SER A 106 -2.14 -10.85 -21.64
N TYR A 107 -3.37 -11.17 -22.04
CA TYR A 107 -4.43 -11.58 -21.13
C TYR A 107 -4.14 -12.93 -20.45
N ASP A 108 -3.47 -13.87 -21.12
CA ASP A 108 -3.08 -15.16 -20.52
C ASP A 108 -2.07 -14.98 -19.37
N MET A 109 -1.11 -14.07 -19.55
CA MET A 109 -0.17 -13.70 -18.50
C MET A 109 -0.86 -12.95 -17.37
N LEU A 110 -1.85 -12.11 -17.69
CA LEU A 110 -2.67 -11.46 -16.67
C LEU A 110 -3.43 -12.49 -15.83
N ASP A 111 -4.05 -13.50 -16.44
CA ASP A 111 -4.76 -14.57 -15.72
C ASP A 111 -3.81 -15.31 -14.76
N THR A 112 -2.65 -15.73 -15.28
CA THR A 112 -1.59 -16.36 -14.48
C THR A 112 -1.15 -15.47 -13.32
N PHE A 113 -0.95 -14.17 -13.59
CA PHE A 113 -0.53 -13.20 -12.59
C PHE A 113 -1.58 -12.99 -11.51
N LEU A 114 -2.85 -12.80 -11.90
CA LEU A 114 -3.95 -12.62 -10.96
C LEU A 114 -4.09 -13.83 -10.06
N VAL A 115 -4.09 -15.05 -10.60
CA VAL A 115 -4.17 -16.27 -9.78
C VAL A 115 -3.01 -16.35 -8.76
N THR A 116 -1.81 -15.93 -9.17
CA THR A 116 -0.62 -15.98 -8.32
C THR A 116 -0.61 -14.88 -7.24
N ASP A 117 -0.94 -13.65 -7.61
CA ASP A 117 -0.84 -12.48 -6.73
C ASP A 117 -2.07 -12.30 -5.84
N VAL A 118 -3.28 -12.52 -6.36
CA VAL A 118 -4.55 -12.32 -5.63
C VAL A 118 -4.59 -13.16 -4.35
N GLY A 119 -4.07 -14.39 -4.39
CA GLY A 119 -3.95 -15.23 -3.18
C GLY A 119 -3.09 -14.58 -2.08
N THR A 120 -2.10 -13.77 -2.45
CA THR A 120 -1.21 -13.05 -1.52
C THR A 120 -1.82 -11.73 -1.01
N LEU A 121 -2.91 -11.26 -1.62
CA LEU A 121 -3.60 -10.03 -1.22
C LEU A 121 -4.62 -10.27 -0.09
N PHE A 122 -4.88 -11.51 0.29
CA PHE A 122 -5.72 -11.85 1.45
C PHE A 122 -4.87 -12.13 2.68
N ASP A 123 -5.38 -11.79 3.87
CA ASP A 123 -4.67 -11.93 5.15
C ASP A 123 -3.24 -11.36 5.11
N ASN A 124 -3.07 -10.25 4.40
CA ASN A 124 -1.77 -9.60 4.22
C ASN A 124 -1.64 -8.35 5.07
N TYR A 125 -0.38 -7.95 5.29
CA TYR A 125 -0.04 -6.66 5.84
C TYR A 125 1.17 -6.08 5.12
N TYR A 126 1.22 -4.75 5.07
CA TYR A 126 2.35 -4.04 4.49
C TYR A 126 3.46 -3.90 5.54
N ILE A 127 4.68 -4.24 5.13
CA ILE A 127 5.89 -4.01 5.95
C ILE A 127 6.56 -2.72 5.49
N SER A 128 6.71 -2.58 4.17
CA SER A 128 7.35 -1.43 3.55
C SER A 128 6.81 -1.23 2.14
N SER A 129 6.65 0.02 1.73
CA SER A 129 6.31 0.39 0.34
C SER A 129 7.06 1.65 -0.08
N LYS A 130 7.87 1.57 -1.15
CA LYS A 130 8.75 2.66 -1.60
C LYS A 130 8.56 2.94 -3.08
N LEU A 131 8.33 4.21 -3.38
CA LEU A 131 8.30 4.75 -4.74
C LEU A 131 9.56 5.60 -4.96
N VAL A 132 10.40 5.23 -5.91
CA VAL A 132 11.63 5.98 -6.28
C VAL A 132 11.68 6.22 -7.78
N LYS A 133 12.34 7.31 -8.19
CA LYS A 133 12.54 7.64 -9.62
C LYS A 133 13.64 6.83 -10.30
N ASN A 134 14.42 6.10 -9.51
CA ASN A 134 15.45 5.18 -9.98
C ASN A 134 15.62 4.07 -8.93
N CYS A 135 15.58 2.83 -9.38
CA CYS A 135 15.72 1.66 -8.52
C CYS A 135 17.12 1.05 -8.49
N SER A 136 18.07 1.62 -9.23
CA SER A 136 19.46 1.18 -9.16
C SER A 136 19.96 1.25 -7.73
N SER A 137 20.35 0.12 -7.15
CA SER A 137 20.84 -0.01 -5.77
C SER A 137 19.85 0.45 -4.68
N ALA A 138 18.55 0.46 -4.97
CA ALA A 138 17.55 0.79 -3.97
C ALA A 138 17.49 -0.31 -2.90
N THR A 139 17.89 0.04 -1.68
CA THR A 139 17.84 -0.85 -0.52
C THR A 139 16.64 -0.52 0.37
N GLU A 140 15.99 -1.56 0.88
CA GLU A 140 14.93 -1.51 1.87
C GLU A 140 15.23 -2.47 3.02
N TYR A 141 14.96 -1.99 4.24
CA TYR A 141 15.07 -2.78 5.46
C TYR A 141 13.67 -3.10 5.96
N ILE A 142 13.37 -4.37 6.18
CA ILE A 142 12.03 -4.83 6.54
C ILE A 142 12.09 -5.64 7.83
N GLN A 143 11.22 -5.32 8.77
CA GLN A 143 11.14 -6.03 10.05
C GLN A 143 10.06 -7.10 9.97
N VAL A 144 10.48 -8.36 9.98
CA VAL A 144 9.61 -9.55 9.85
C VAL A 144 9.35 -10.13 11.25
N ASN A 145 8.09 -10.44 11.54
CA ASN A 145 7.66 -10.98 12.84
C ASN A 145 7.75 -12.52 12.88
N SER A 146 7.46 -13.11 14.04
CA SER A 146 7.48 -14.57 14.19
C SER A 146 6.29 -15.33 13.62
N HIS A 147 5.22 -14.62 13.23
CA HIS A 147 3.97 -15.21 12.72
C HIS A 147 3.89 -15.23 11.19
N SER A 148 4.84 -14.60 10.49
CA SER A 148 4.87 -14.50 9.03
C SER A 148 4.98 -15.89 8.40
N THR A 149 4.04 -16.23 7.50
CA THR A 149 4.07 -17.51 6.78
C THR A 149 4.56 -17.36 5.34
N LEU A 150 4.37 -16.18 4.76
CA LEU A 150 4.80 -15.79 3.43
C LEU A 150 5.29 -14.34 3.46
N LEU A 151 6.39 -14.08 2.76
CA LEU A 151 6.79 -12.74 2.34
C LEU A 151 6.63 -12.62 0.83
N THR A 152 6.07 -11.50 0.42
CA THR A 152 5.85 -11.13 -0.96
C THR A 152 6.62 -9.86 -1.28
N PHE A 153 7.47 -9.93 -2.30
CA PHE A 153 8.17 -8.78 -2.85
C PHE A 153 7.61 -8.54 -4.24
N ASP A 154 6.85 -7.45 -4.34
CA ASP A 154 6.22 -7.00 -5.56
C ASP A 154 6.97 -5.77 -6.07
N LEU A 155 7.60 -5.93 -7.24
CA LEU A 155 8.41 -4.88 -7.85
C LEU A 155 7.85 -4.49 -9.19
N PHE A 156 7.70 -3.18 -9.38
CA PHE A 156 7.55 -2.56 -10.68
C PHE A 156 8.86 -1.86 -11.05
N ALA A 157 9.63 -2.47 -11.93
CA ALA A 157 10.82 -1.91 -12.55
C ALA A 157 11.24 -2.73 -13.77
N LYS A 158 11.82 -2.06 -14.76
CA LYS A 158 12.30 -2.69 -15.99
C LYS A 158 13.44 -3.66 -15.67
N GLN A 159 13.22 -4.95 -15.96
CA GLN A 159 14.19 -6.04 -15.76
C GLN A 159 14.78 -6.13 -14.34
N ALA A 160 14.01 -5.78 -13.32
CA ALA A 160 14.50 -5.77 -11.95
C ALA A 160 14.92 -7.17 -11.48
N ALA A 161 16.08 -7.24 -10.84
CA ALA A 161 16.48 -8.35 -9.99
C ALA A 161 16.51 -7.87 -8.53
N VAL A 162 16.18 -8.75 -7.59
CA VAL A 162 16.35 -8.48 -6.17
C VAL A 162 17.37 -9.44 -5.57
N THR A 163 18.17 -8.89 -4.67
CA THR A 163 18.98 -9.66 -3.74
C THR A 163 18.34 -9.50 -2.37
N ILE A 164 18.05 -10.62 -1.70
CA ILE A 164 17.42 -10.64 -0.39
C ILE A 164 18.39 -11.29 0.59
N HIS A 165 18.64 -10.61 1.70
CA HIS A 165 19.41 -11.13 2.82
C HIS A 165 18.50 -11.33 4.01
N ASP A 166 18.64 -12.49 4.66
CA ASP A 166 17.98 -12.79 5.92
C ASP A 166 18.58 -11.99 7.09
N PRO A 167 18.02 -12.09 8.31
CA PRO A 167 18.53 -11.39 9.50
C PRO A 167 19.94 -11.82 9.93
N LEU A 168 20.45 -12.95 9.43
CA LEU A 168 21.82 -13.43 9.67
C LEU A 168 22.78 -12.93 8.57
N GLY A 169 22.28 -12.20 7.57
CA GLY A 169 23.03 -11.71 6.42
C GLY A 169 23.19 -12.73 5.29
N ALA A 170 22.64 -13.93 5.42
CA ALA A 170 22.76 -14.97 4.41
C ALA A 170 21.86 -14.63 3.20
N PRO A 171 22.35 -14.81 1.95
CA PRO A 171 21.53 -14.60 0.77
C PRO A 171 20.42 -15.64 0.71
N HIS A 172 19.19 -15.19 0.52
CA HIS A 172 18.03 -16.07 0.36
C HIS A 172 17.65 -16.20 -1.11
N LEU A 173 17.51 -17.45 -1.59
CA LEU A 173 16.99 -17.72 -2.93
C LEU A 173 15.49 -17.41 -2.96
N ALA A 174 15.13 -16.29 -3.58
CA ALA A 174 13.75 -15.92 -3.77
C ALA A 174 13.16 -16.66 -4.97
N VAL A 175 12.00 -17.30 -4.80
CA VAL A 175 11.32 -17.97 -5.92
C VAL A 175 10.64 -16.89 -6.76
N LYS A 176 11.03 -16.79 -8.04
CA LYS A 176 10.33 -15.96 -9.02
C LYS A 176 9.00 -16.62 -9.35
N SER A 177 7.92 -16.08 -8.81
CA SER A 177 6.57 -16.64 -9.00
C SER A 177 5.89 -16.11 -10.24
N ALA A 178 6.10 -14.82 -10.57
CA ALA A 178 5.65 -14.23 -11.82
C ALA A 178 6.61 -13.13 -12.27
N HIS A 179 6.77 -12.95 -13.58
CA HIS A 179 7.59 -11.88 -14.12
C HIS A 179 7.10 -11.41 -15.49
N THR A 180 7.28 -10.12 -15.75
CA THR A 180 7.13 -9.48 -17.05
C THR A 180 8.38 -8.63 -17.31
N LYS A 181 8.43 -7.87 -18.41
CA LYS A 181 9.57 -6.96 -18.65
C LYS A 181 9.71 -5.87 -17.59
N THR A 182 8.64 -5.54 -16.88
CA THR A 182 8.59 -4.44 -15.91
C THR A 182 8.04 -4.83 -14.55
N ASN A 183 7.66 -6.10 -14.34
CA ASN A 183 7.23 -6.61 -13.05
C ASN A 183 8.02 -7.85 -12.65
N ALA A 184 8.30 -7.95 -11.35
CA ALA A 184 8.82 -9.16 -10.76
C ALA A 184 8.14 -9.40 -9.41
N LEU A 185 7.53 -10.58 -9.27
CA LEU A 185 6.92 -11.05 -8.03
C LEU A 185 7.77 -12.18 -7.45
N TYR A 186 8.29 -11.95 -6.26
CA TYR A 186 9.08 -12.92 -5.53
C TYR A 186 8.35 -13.36 -4.27
N LEU A 187 8.34 -14.66 -4.02
CA LEU A 187 7.73 -15.26 -2.84
C LEU A 187 8.79 -15.99 -2.00
N ILE A 188 8.74 -15.77 -0.68
CA ILE A 188 9.50 -16.53 0.31
C ILE A 188 8.51 -17.10 1.31
N GLN A 189 8.42 -18.43 1.38
CA GLN A 189 7.49 -19.14 2.26
C GLN A 189 8.21 -20.17 3.12
N ASN A 190 7.66 -20.49 4.29
CA ASN A 190 8.12 -21.58 5.13
C ASN A 190 7.97 -22.93 4.41
N LYS A 191 9.06 -23.71 4.30
CA LYS A 191 9.02 -25.05 3.69
C LYS A 191 8.73 -26.11 4.77
N GLY A 192 7.45 -26.28 5.12
CA GLY A 192 7.01 -27.37 6.00
C GLY A 192 7.59 -27.32 7.42
N ASN A 193 7.38 -28.41 8.18
CA ASN A 193 7.47 -28.41 9.65
C ASN A 193 8.87 -28.22 10.25
N ASP A 194 9.96 -28.48 9.52
CA ASP A 194 11.32 -28.51 10.11
C ASP A 194 12.30 -27.49 9.54
N ASN A 195 11.96 -26.76 8.47
CA ASN A 195 12.80 -25.72 7.88
C ASN A 195 12.07 -24.38 7.79
N LYS A 196 12.07 -23.62 8.89
CA LYS A 196 11.64 -22.22 8.90
C LYS A 196 12.59 -21.38 8.03
N THR A 197 12.22 -21.18 6.77
CA THR A 197 12.90 -20.25 5.85
C THR A 197 12.63 -18.80 6.21
N LEU A 198 11.51 -18.50 6.89
CA LEU A 198 11.23 -17.17 7.42
C LEU A 198 11.66 -17.09 8.89
N VAL A 199 12.88 -16.60 9.09
CA VAL A 199 13.39 -16.20 10.40
C VAL A 199 12.90 -14.78 10.78
N PRO A 200 12.43 -14.57 12.02
CA PRO A 200 12.05 -13.23 12.49
C PRO A 200 13.29 -12.34 12.56
N GLY A 201 13.12 -11.05 12.29
CA GLY A 201 14.22 -10.08 12.35
C GLY A 201 14.24 -9.11 11.19
N LEU A 202 15.37 -8.39 11.07
CA LEU A 202 15.57 -7.39 10.04
C LEU A 202 16.11 -8.02 8.77
N TRP A 203 15.29 -8.07 7.73
CA TRP A 203 15.72 -8.51 6.40
C TRP A 203 16.13 -7.30 5.56
N THR A 204 17.06 -7.53 4.63
CA THR A 204 17.50 -6.51 3.68
C THR A 204 17.14 -6.90 2.27
N VAL A 205 16.49 -6.00 1.54
CA VAL A 205 16.12 -6.18 0.14
C VAL A 205 16.85 -5.13 -0.67
N THR A 206 17.65 -5.56 -1.62
CA THR A 206 18.34 -4.67 -2.54
C THR A 206 17.85 -4.94 -3.94
N VAL A 207 17.33 -3.91 -4.59
CA VAL A 207 17.03 -3.96 -6.02
C VAL A 207 18.34 -3.79 -6.77
N ASN A 208 18.79 -4.87 -7.40
CA ASN A 208 19.95 -4.87 -8.27
C ASN A 208 19.47 -4.69 -9.71
N ASN A 209 19.77 -3.52 -10.27
CA ASN A 209 19.52 -3.27 -11.67
C ASN A 209 20.75 -2.58 -12.25
N ASN A 210 21.70 -3.37 -12.75
CA ASN A 210 22.90 -2.91 -13.49
C ASN A 210 22.56 -2.17 -14.80
N VAL A 211 21.36 -1.59 -14.89
CA VAL A 211 20.76 -0.85 -15.99
C VAL A 211 20.08 0.37 -15.37
N GLU A 212 20.36 1.56 -15.91
CA GLU A 212 19.57 2.75 -15.57
C GLU A 212 18.11 2.49 -15.95
N ASN A 213 17.22 2.48 -14.95
CA ASN A 213 15.78 2.43 -15.16
C ASN A 213 15.22 3.84 -14.89
N PRO A 214 15.27 4.76 -15.86
CA PRO A 214 14.71 6.10 -15.67
C PRO A 214 13.18 6.00 -15.58
N GLY A 215 12.61 6.34 -14.42
CA GLY A 215 11.16 6.42 -14.22
C GLY A 215 10.70 5.88 -12.87
N ALA A 216 9.38 5.85 -12.66
CA ALA A 216 8.80 5.35 -11.41
C ALA A 216 9.16 3.87 -11.19
N CYS A 217 9.73 3.58 -10.02
CA CYS A 217 9.95 2.25 -9.53
C CYS A 217 9.26 2.07 -8.18
N LEU A 218 8.42 1.06 -8.10
CA LEU A 218 7.65 0.73 -6.91
C LEU A 218 8.17 -0.57 -6.31
N ILE A 219 8.53 -0.54 -5.03
CA ILE A 219 8.94 -1.70 -4.24
C ILE A 219 7.89 -1.85 -3.15
N ASN A 220 7.11 -2.94 -3.22
CA ASN A 220 6.11 -3.30 -2.23
C ASN A 220 6.54 -4.58 -1.53
N VAL A 221 6.65 -4.52 -0.21
CA VAL A 221 6.94 -5.69 0.62
C VAL A 221 5.77 -5.95 1.56
N ARG A 222 5.17 -7.12 1.38
CA ARG A 222 4.02 -7.59 2.16
C ARG A 222 4.39 -8.87 2.91
N GLY A 223 3.85 -9.03 4.10
CA GLY A 223 3.81 -10.32 4.78
C GLY A 223 2.38 -10.86 4.78
N VAL A 224 2.24 -12.18 4.85
CA VAL A 224 0.95 -12.83 5.09
C VAL A 224 0.96 -13.43 6.48
N ASP A 225 0.00 -13.03 7.29
CA ASP A 225 -0.34 -13.67 8.55
C ASP A 225 -1.79 -13.35 8.93
N LYS A 226 -2.37 -14.16 9.81
CA LYS A 226 -3.74 -13.92 10.32
C LYS A 226 -3.76 -12.91 11.48
N LYS A 227 -2.73 -12.07 11.61
CA LYS A 227 -2.47 -11.22 12.76
C LYS A 227 -2.49 -9.75 12.35
N TYR A 228 -3.53 -9.05 12.77
CA TYR A 228 -3.87 -7.73 12.25
C TYR A 228 -3.51 -6.61 13.22
N VAL A 229 -2.98 -5.53 12.65
CA VAL A 229 -2.92 -4.22 13.28
C VAL A 229 -3.86 -3.29 12.54
N TYR A 230 -4.85 -2.76 13.23
CA TYR A 230 -5.78 -1.76 12.72
C TYR A 230 -5.38 -0.40 13.25
N VAL A 231 -5.28 0.57 12.35
CA VAL A 231 -5.01 1.97 12.67
C VAL A 231 -6.27 2.78 12.39
N ALA A 232 -6.57 3.71 13.28
CA ALA A 232 -7.56 4.76 13.10
C ALA A 232 -7.08 6.04 13.82
N TYR A 233 -7.92 7.06 13.82
CA TYR A 233 -7.60 8.37 14.37
C TYR A 233 -8.70 8.82 15.33
N SER A 234 -8.31 9.35 16.48
CA SER A 234 -9.22 10.05 17.40
C SER A 234 -9.02 11.56 17.29
N GLN A 235 -10.12 12.31 17.30
CA GLN A 235 -10.13 13.77 17.45
C GLN A 235 -10.73 14.20 18.79
N ASP A 236 -11.22 13.24 19.57
CA ASP A 236 -11.74 13.46 20.91
C ASP A 236 -10.59 13.28 21.90
N LEU A 237 -9.79 14.33 22.03
CA LEU A 237 -8.57 14.31 22.83
C LEU A 237 -8.78 14.86 24.25
N MET A 238 -9.80 15.70 24.47
CA MET A 238 -10.15 16.31 25.77
C MET A 238 -8.92 16.65 26.64
N THR A 239 -8.98 16.40 27.95
CA THR A 239 -7.86 16.65 28.89
C THR A 239 -6.98 15.43 29.12
N ASP A 240 -7.38 14.25 28.63
CA ASP A 240 -6.71 12.96 28.84
C ASP A 240 -6.05 12.41 27.56
N ASN A 241 -5.91 13.25 26.53
CA ASN A 241 -5.45 12.89 25.19
C ASN A 241 -6.27 11.75 24.53
N GLY A 242 -7.56 11.61 24.89
CA GLY A 242 -8.45 10.61 24.29
C GLY A 242 -8.27 9.20 24.87
N LEU A 243 -7.67 9.10 26.07
CA LEU A 243 -7.41 7.84 26.75
C LEU A 243 -8.70 7.04 27.03
N HIS A 244 -9.82 7.72 27.24
CA HIS A 244 -11.12 7.09 27.50
C HIS A 244 -12.13 7.22 26.35
N SER A 245 -11.72 7.77 25.20
CA SER A 245 -12.61 7.95 24.06
C SER A 245 -12.57 6.77 23.08
N ASP A 246 -13.75 6.24 22.75
CA ASP A 246 -13.96 5.29 21.66
C ASP A 246 -14.35 5.96 20.33
N ALA A 247 -14.44 7.29 20.30
CA ALA A 247 -14.70 8.02 19.06
C ALA A 247 -13.49 7.89 18.11
N THR A 248 -13.70 7.20 16.99
CA THR A 248 -12.64 6.94 16.01
C THR A 248 -13.11 7.21 14.59
N SER A 249 -12.17 7.63 13.75
CA SER A 249 -12.34 7.84 12.31
C SER A 249 -11.24 7.12 11.55
N LEU A 250 -11.57 6.58 10.38
CA LEU A 250 -10.60 5.94 9.51
C LEU A 250 -9.63 6.92 8.85
N ALA A 251 -9.99 8.20 8.77
CA ALA A 251 -9.13 9.26 8.29
C ALA A 251 -8.96 10.35 9.35
N PRO A 252 -7.77 10.96 9.48
CA PRO A 252 -7.59 12.11 10.34
C PRO A 252 -8.36 13.31 9.77
N LYS A 253 -8.76 14.22 10.65
CA LYS A 253 -9.39 15.48 10.23
C LYS A 253 -8.32 16.53 9.97
N PRO A 254 -8.40 17.26 8.83
CA PRO A 254 -7.43 18.29 8.52
C PRO A 254 -7.55 19.47 9.48
N LEU A 255 -6.43 20.15 9.72
CA LEU A 255 -6.37 21.41 10.49
C LEU A 255 -6.91 21.33 11.92
N ILE A 256 -6.91 20.13 12.51
CA ILE A 256 -7.15 19.93 13.94
C ILE A 256 -6.17 18.87 14.46
N SER A 257 -6.13 18.76 15.79
CA SER A 257 -5.31 17.76 16.45
C SER A 257 -5.89 16.35 16.29
N ASN A 258 -5.03 15.38 15.97
CA ASN A 258 -5.39 13.98 15.81
C ASN A 258 -4.46 13.11 16.67
N ALA A 259 -5.01 12.12 17.35
CA ALA A 259 -4.21 11.04 17.94
C ALA A 259 -4.34 9.78 17.07
N VAL A 260 -3.27 9.00 16.99
CA VAL A 260 -3.32 7.68 16.34
C VAL A 260 -3.80 6.67 17.37
N VAL A 261 -4.82 5.89 17.01
CA VAL A 261 -5.30 4.78 17.83
C VAL A 261 -5.06 3.46 17.11
N VAL A 262 -4.67 2.44 17.88
CA VAL A 262 -4.26 1.14 17.34
C VAL A 262 -5.00 0.01 18.03
N LYS A 263 -5.52 -0.93 17.24
CA LYS A 263 -6.00 -2.23 17.69
C LYS A 263 -5.06 -3.29 17.16
N SER A 264 -4.51 -4.12 18.01
CA SER A 264 -3.70 -5.26 17.59
C SER A 264 -4.36 -6.57 18.03
N THR A 265 -4.43 -7.55 17.14
CA THR A 265 -4.91 -8.91 17.49
C THR A 265 -3.79 -9.79 18.03
N PHE A 266 -2.60 -9.23 18.23
CA PHE A 266 -1.39 -9.93 18.66
C PHE A 266 -0.40 -8.96 19.28
N GLY A 267 0.46 -9.46 20.17
CA GLY A 267 1.53 -8.68 20.77
C GLY A 267 1.11 -7.34 21.38
N THR A 268 2.08 -6.46 21.56
CA THR A 268 1.89 -5.10 22.10
C THR A 268 2.39 -4.08 21.09
N ALA A 269 1.56 -3.09 20.76
CA ALA A 269 1.99 -1.94 19.97
C ALA A 269 2.68 -0.93 20.91
N GLN A 270 3.90 -0.51 20.57
CA GLN A 270 4.72 0.31 21.46
C GLN A 270 4.93 1.71 20.93
N TYR A 271 5.02 1.86 19.61
CA TYR A 271 5.41 3.12 19.00
C TYR A 271 4.69 3.33 17.68
N VAL A 272 4.41 4.60 17.37
CA VAL A 272 3.87 5.02 16.08
C VAL A 272 4.77 6.08 15.46
N GLN A 273 5.01 5.94 14.16
CA GLN A 273 5.70 6.93 13.34
C GLN A 273 4.82 7.29 12.15
N ILE A 274 4.84 8.56 11.77
CA ILE A 274 4.20 9.05 10.55
C ILE A 274 5.28 9.60 9.64
N TYR A 275 5.32 9.09 8.41
CA TYR A 275 6.25 9.50 7.37
C TYR A 275 5.51 10.17 6.21
N GLY A 276 6.09 11.20 5.60
CA GLY A 276 5.57 11.81 4.38
C GLY A 276 5.48 10.78 3.24
N GLY A 277 4.45 10.88 2.41
CA GLY A 277 4.18 9.90 1.36
C GLY A 277 5.32 9.76 0.34
N GLN A 278 5.82 10.85 -0.24
CA GLN A 278 6.82 10.76 -1.31
C GLN A 278 8.28 10.65 -0.83
N ASP A 279 8.64 11.39 0.20
CA ASP A 279 10.02 11.51 0.68
C ASP A 279 10.35 10.62 1.88
N ARG A 280 9.33 9.94 2.44
CA ARG A 280 9.41 9.20 3.72
C ARG A 280 10.09 10.02 4.82
N LYS A 281 9.93 11.34 4.81
CA LYS A 281 10.45 12.19 5.88
C LYS A 281 9.63 11.94 7.14
N LEU A 282 10.28 11.75 8.28
CA LEU A 282 9.58 11.62 9.56
C LEU A 282 8.84 12.94 9.87
N LEU A 283 7.52 12.86 9.98
CA LEU A 283 6.63 13.98 10.27
C LEU A 283 6.16 13.99 11.72
N PHE A 284 5.97 12.81 12.31
CA PHE A 284 5.52 12.64 13.68
C PHE A 284 5.98 11.29 14.24
N ALA A 285 6.21 11.23 15.54
CA ALA A 285 6.61 10.02 16.23
C ALA A 285 6.14 10.09 17.68
N SER A 286 5.54 9.03 18.22
CA SER A 286 5.02 9.04 19.58
C SER A 286 4.94 7.62 20.15
N PRO A 287 5.23 7.43 21.46
CA PRO A 287 4.93 6.17 22.11
C PRO A 287 3.42 5.94 22.20
N LEU A 288 3.05 4.67 22.13
CA LEU A 288 1.68 4.20 22.31
C LEU A 288 1.48 3.76 23.75
N VAL A 289 0.36 4.16 24.34
CA VAL A 289 -0.07 3.72 25.67
C VAL A 289 -1.34 2.91 25.57
N GLN A 290 -1.49 1.93 26.46
CA GLN A 290 -2.66 1.06 26.48
C GLN A 290 -3.88 1.78 27.06
N ARG A 291 -5.03 1.57 26.44
CA ARG A 291 -6.35 2.05 26.87
C ARG A 291 -7.19 0.89 27.39
N LEU A 292 -7.94 1.14 28.45
CA LEU A 292 -8.82 0.14 29.05
C LEU A 292 -10.23 0.26 28.46
N ARG A 293 -10.82 -0.87 28.10
CA ARG A 293 -12.21 -0.98 27.59
C ARG A 293 -12.50 -0.21 26.29
N CYS A 294 -11.47 0.21 25.56
CA CYS A 294 -11.63 0.81 24.24
C CYS A 294 -11.52 -0.22 23.11
N GLN A 295 -12.22 -0.01 21.99
CA GLN A 295 -12.14 -0.89 20.81
C GLN A 295 -10.72 -0.92 20.22
N TYR A 296 -10.05 0.24 20.21
CA TYR A 296 -8.65 0.39 19.86
C TYR A 296 -7.83 0.49 21.15
N GLN A 297 -7.13 -0.58 21.49
CA GLN A 297 -6.51 -0.74 22.81
C GLN A 297 -5.24 0.09 23.03
N PHE A 298 -4.74 0.80 22.03
CA PHE A 298 -3.60 1.71 22.17
C PHE A 298 -3.89 3.09 21.58
N ILE A 299 -3.26 4.13 22.12
CA ILE A 299 -3.32 5.51 21.62
C ILE A 299 -1.95 6.18 21.69
N SER A 300 -1.65 7.08 20.75
CA SER A 300 -0.47 7.93 20.82
C SER A 300 -0.55 8.90 21.98
N THR A 301 0.54 9.03 22.73
CA THR A 301 0.62 9.96 23.88
C THR A 301 0.67 11.42 23.43
N GLU A 302 1.19 11.66 22.22
CA GLU A 302 1.19 12.95 21.56
C GLU A 302 0.18 12.94 20.41
N SER A 303 -0.26 14.14 20.05
CA SER A 303 -1.14 14.36 18.92
C SER A 303 -0.39 15.00 17.76
N PHE A 304 -0.80 14.70 16.54
CA PHE A 304 -0.24 15.29 15.34
C PHE A 304 -1.25 16.19 14.64
N TRP A 305 -0.72 17.18 13.94
CA TRP A 305 -1.49 18.06 13.08
C TRP A 305 -1.44 17.56 11.65
N CYS A 306 -2.57 17.55 10.96
CA CYS A 306 -2.57 17.18 9.55
C CYS A 306 -2.93 18.33 8.60
N ALA A 307 -2.04 18.56 7.63
CA ALA A 307 -2.29 19.47 6.52
C ALA A 307 -3.28 18.87 5.51
N ARG A 308 -4.07 19.71 4.84
CA ARG A 308 -5.02 19.29 3.80
C ARG A 308 -4.29 18.60 2.64
N GLY A 309 -4.85 17.50 2.14
CA GLY A 309 -4.28 16.73 1.03
C GLY A 309 -2.98 16.00 1.35
N LEU A 310 -2.52 16.02 2.61
CA LEU A 310 -1.27 15.36 2.99
C LEU A 310 -1.44 13.84 2.93
N ASN A 311 -0.59 13.19 2.13
CA ASN A 311 -0.41 11.74 2.07
C ASN A 311 0.73 11.32 2.98
N PHE A 312 0.54 10.25 3.74
CA PHE A 312 1.53 9.79 4.71
C PHE A 312 1.41 8.28 4.96
N PHE A 313 2.48 7.69 5.49
CA PHE A 313 2.48 6.32 6.00
C PHE A 313 2.48 6.35 7.52
N VAL A 314 1.59 5.57 8.13
CA VAL A 314 1.61 5.26 9.55
C VAL A 314 2.33 3.94 9.74
N VAL A 315 3.41 3.97 10.50
CA VAL A 315 4.21 2.81 10.85
C VAL A 315 3.99 2.52 12.33
N ILE A 316 3.52 1.32 12.63
CA ILE A 316 3.35 0.80 13.99
C ILE A 316 4.47 -0.20 14.26
N ASP A 317 5.22 0.07 15.31
CA ASP A 317 6.24 -0.84 15.84
C ASP A 317 5.77 -1.44 17.16
N GLY A 318 6.09 -2.69 17.37
CA GLY A 318 5.74 -3.41 18.58
C GLY A 318 6.51 -4.71 18.76
N ILE A 319 6.10 -5.47 19.77
CA ILE A 319 6.69 -6.75 20.14
C ILE A 319 5.60 -7.81 20.10
N ASP A 320 5.85 -8.94 19.44
CA ASP A 320 4.91 -10.07 19.40
C ASP A 320 4.97 -10.91 20.70
N GLU A 321 4.10 -11.92 20.82
CA GLU A 321 4.01 -12.75 22.03
C GLU A 321 5.28 -13.58 22.31
N LEU A 322 6.15 -13.74 21.31
CA LEU A 322 7.41 -14.47 21.42
C LEU A 322 8.60 -13.53 21.67
N GLY A 323 8.36 -12.23 21.85
CA GLY A 323 9.39 -11.25 22.13
C GLY A 323 10.10 -10.70 20.90
N PHE A 324 9.65 -11.02 19.68
CA PHE A 324 10.26 -10.49 18.46
C PHE A 324 9.63 -9.15 18.04
N PRO A 325 10.44 -8.20 17.55
CA PRO A 325 9.92 -6.95 17.05
C PRO A 325 9.15 -7.16 15.74
N TYR A 326 8.06 -6.43 15.60
CA TYR A 326 7.29 -6.36 14.36
C TYR A 326 7.11 -4.92 13.91
N ARG A 327 6.97 -4.73 12.60
CA ARG A 327 6.57 -3.47 11.97
C ARG A 327 5.35 -3.69 11.09
N ARG A 328 4.43 -2.73 11.12
CA ARG A 328 3.27 -2.66 10.23
C ARG A 328 3.16 -1.28 9.64
N GLN A 329 2.99 -1.20 8.33
CA GLN A 329 2.74 0.03 7.62
C GLN A 329 1.28 0.08 7.17
N VAL A 330 0.64 1.23 7.35
CA VAL A 330 -0.69 1.54 6.82
C VAL A 330 -0.61 2.90 6.15
N VAL A 331 -1.38 3.10 5.09
CA VAL A 331 -1.42 4.40 4.42
C VAL A 331 -2.49 5.30 5.04
N GLY A 332 -2.18 6.59 5.13
CA GLY A 332 -3.08 7.62 5.59
C GLY A 332 -3.10 8.80 4.60
N HIS A 333 -4.24 9.48 4.58
CA HIS A 333 -4.45 10.68 3.80
C HIS A 333 -5.35 11.62 4.58
N CYS A 334 -5.00 12.91 4.55
CA CYS A 334 -5.77 13.94 5.21
C CYS A 334 -6.74 14.56 4.23
N ILE A 335 -8.01 14.19 4.42
CA ILE A 335 -9.11 14.55 3.54
C ILE A 335 -9.14 16.06 3.30
N ASP A 336 -9.22 16.49 2.04
CA ASP A 336 -9.44 17.90 1.71
C ASP A 336 -10.94 18.21 1.76
N THR A 337 -11.38 18.85 2.86
CA THR A 337 -12.78 19.21 3.07
C THR A 337 -13.32 20.27 2.11
N ASN A 338 -12.49 20.86 1.24
CA ASN A 338 -12.96 21.72 0.15
C ASN A 338 -13.59 20.94 -1.02
N VAL A 339 -13.38 19.62 -1.10
CA VAL A 339 -14.13 18.76 -2.03
C VAL A 339 -15.52 18.55 -1.42
N ARG A 340 -16.45 19.47 -1.72
CA ARG A 340 -17.87 19.28 -1.39
C ARG A 340 -18.33 17.94 -1.97
N LEU A 341 -18.50 16.96 -1.09
CA LEU A 341 -19.39 15.84 -1.36
C LEU A 341 -20.77 16.47 -1.52
N ILE A 342 -21.24 16.58 -2.75
CA ILE A 342 -22.67 16.60 -3.01
C ILE A 342 -23.12 15.20 -2.58
N GLU A 343 -23.46 15.07 -1.30
CA GLU A 343 -24.27 13.96 -0.81
C GLU A 343 -25.64 14.16 -1.46
N GLU A 344 -25.93 13.33 -2.47
CA GLU A 344 -27.28 13.24 -3.01
C GLU A 344 -28.18 12.63 -1.93
N ALA A 345 -29.29 13.34 -1.70
CA ALA A 345 -30.36 13.02 -0.76
C ALA A 345 -31.11 11.73 -1.09
#